data_AF-A0A969L0H1-F1
#
_entry.id   AF-A0A969L0H1-F1
#
_cell.length_a   1.000
_cell.length_b   1.000
_cell.length_c   1.000
_cell.angle_alpha   90.00
_cell.angle_beta   90.00
_cell.angle_gamma   90.00
#
_symmetry.space_group_name_H-M   'P 1'
#
loop_
_entity.id
_entity.type
_entity.pdbx_description
1 polymer ?
#
loop_
_entity_poly.entity_id
_entity_poly.type
_entity_poly.pdbx_seq_one_letter_code
_entity_poly.pdbx_strand_id
1 'polypeptide(L)'
;MSGSKTWKEMCDEIQHRSIESTPLMISNAKELRTQIFKCLNTARDNRILKTKLDQIHKLLKMTSPNTGKVEIVGGERNFRRTKDIPHFERSDGCWFDFSILIDETIKPAEIIGFDFEIRFPQSNRIKFLRLDLNLPSHDNEERGLRFHLHPGSDDLMIHSPPMSPLEILHLFLYGLSIPEKFRSS
;
A
#
# COMPACT_ATOMS: atom_id res chain seq x y z
N MET A 1 23.81 -35.15 -6.74
CA MET A 1 22.44 -34.91 -6.23
C MET A 1 22.42 -33.49 -5.72
N SER A 2 21.71 -32.58 -6.37
CA SER A 2 21.59 -31.19 -5.92
C SER A 2 20.90 -31.16 -4.56
N GLY A 3 21.50 -30.49 -3.58
CA GLY A 3 20.91 -30.32 -2.25
C GLY A 3 19.51 -29.73 -2.37
N SER A 4 18.52 -30.41 -1.80
CA SER A 4 17.16 -29.89 -1.73
C SER A 4 17.18 -28.62 -0.89
N LYS A 5 16.82 -27.48 -1.48
CA LYS A 5 16.55 -26.26 -0.71
C LYS A 5 15.46 -26.55 0.32
N THR A 6 15.59 -25.98 1.51
CA THR A 6 14.53 -25.99 2.52
C THR A 6 13.40 -25.06 2.08
N TRP A 7 12.19 -25.28 2.59
CA TRP A 7 11.05 -24.39 2.34
C TRP A 7 11.32 -22.94 2.75
N LYS A 8 12.13 -22.74 3.80
CA LYS A 8 12.53 -21.40 4.27
C LYS A 8 13.40 -20.68 3.25
N GLU A 9 14.42 -21.34 2.73
CA GLU A 9 15.31 -20.78 1.69
C GLU A 9 14.53 -20.39 0.43
N MET A 10 13.51 -21.16 0.05
CA MET A 10 12.65 -20.81 -1.08
C MET A 10 11.84 -19.52 -0.83
N CYS A 11 11.30 -19.34 0.37
CA CYS A 11 10.57 -18.11 0.75
C CYS A 11 11.50 -16.89 0.77
N ASP A 12 12.70 -17.04 1.31
CA ASP A 12 13.69 -15.96 1.36
C ASP A 12 14.10 -15.53 -0.07
N GLU A 13 14.30 -16.50 -0.97
CA GLU A 13 14.57 -16.21 -2.39
C GLU A 13 13.41 -15.53 -3.11
N ILE A 14 12.16 -15.90 -2.79
CA ILE A 14 10.99 -15.22 -3.35
C ILE A 14 10.96 -13.76 -2.89
N GLN A 15 11.19 -13.50 -1.60
CA GLN A 15 11.20 -12.15 -1.04
C GLN A 15 12.32 -11.30 -1.61
N HIS A 16 13.52 -11.86 -1.72
CA HIS A 16 14.66 -11.19 -2.34
C HIS A 16 14.32 -10.77 -3.78
N ARG A 17 13.83 -11.70 -4.62
CA ARG A 17 13.41 -11.37 -5.99
C ARG A 17 12.29 -10.33 -6.04
N SER A 18 11.31 -10.41 -5.16
CA SER A 18 10.23 -9.42 -5.10
C SER A 18 10.78 -8.03 -4.75
N ILE A 19 11.67 -7.92 -3.76
CA ILE A 19 12.26 -6.64 -3.36
C ILE A 19 13.11 -6.08 -4.50
N GLU A 20 14.00 -6.88 -5.09
CA GLU A 20 14.88 -6.45 -6.19
C GLU A 20 14.12 -6.00 -7.44
N SER A 21 12.96 -6.61 -7.70
CA SER A 21 12.12 -6.25 -8.85
C SER A 21 11.13 -5.12 -8.56
N THR A 22 10.98 -4.68 -7.30
CA THR A 22 10.06 -3.59 -6.95
C THR A 22 10.73 -2.24 -7.20
N PRO A 23 10.12 -1.32 -7.96
CA PRO A 23 10.68 0.01 -8.19
C PRO A 23 10.49 0.89 -6.95
N LEU A 24 11.47 0.86 -6.03
CA LEU A 24 11.49 1.63 -4.79
C LEU A 24 12.29 2.94 -4.88
N MET A 25 13.09 3.12 -5.94
CA MET A 25 13.86 4.34 -6.16
C MET A 25 13.00 5.43 -6.81
N ILE A 26 13.02 6.63 -6.23
CA ILE A 26 12.28 7.80 -6.70
C ILE A 26 13.16 9.04 -6.73
N SER A 27 12.77 10.07 -7.47
CA SER A 27 13.56 11.32 -7.49
C SER A 27 13.58 12.03 -6.13
N ASN A 28 12.40 12.23 -5.52
CA ASN A 28 12.20 12.80 -4.18
C ASN A 28 10.73 12.65 -3.76
N ALA A 29 10.44 12.88 -2.48
CA ALA A 29 9.10 12.74 -1.91
C ALA A 29 8.08 13.72 -2.50
N LYS A 30 8.50 14.95 -2.83
CA LYS A 30 7.62 15.99 -3.40
C LYS A 30 7.08 15.59 -4.77
N GLU A 31 7.94 15.01 -5.61
CA GLU A 31 7.56 14.53 -6.94
C GLU A 31 6.60 13.33 -6.82
N LEU A 32 6.92 12.35 -5.97
CA LEU A 32 6.02 11.21 -5.72
C LEU A 32 4.64 11.67 -5.20
N ARG A 33 4.61 12.60 -4.23
CA ARG A 33 3.35 13.19 -3.74
C ARG A 33 2.55 13.85 -4.87
N THR A 34 3.23 14.53 -5.79
CA THR A 34 2.59 15.18 -6.95
C THR A 34 1.97 14.14 -7.90
N GLN A 35 2.66 13.02 -8.13
CA GLN A 35 2.15 11.92 -8.94
C GLN A 35 0.95 11.22 -8.28
N ILE A 36 1.01 10.98 -6.97
CA ILE A 36 -0.12 10.47 -6.17
C ILE A 36 -1.32 11.40 -6.27
N PHE A 37 -1.11 12.71 -6.09
CA PHE A 37 -2.18 13.70 -6.22
C PHE A 37 -2.84 13.67 -7.60
N LYS A 38 -2.05 13.61 -8.68
CA LYS A 38 -2.57 13.49 -10.05
C LYS A 38 -3.41 12.23 -10.22
N CYS A 39 -2.97 11.10 -9.68
CA CYS A 39 -3.71 9.82 -9.73
C CYS A 39 -5.07 9.93 -9.01
N LEU A 40 -5.08 10.46 -7.77
CA LEU A 40 -6.29 10.67 -6.98
C LEU A 40 -7.26 11.67 -7.66
N ASN A 41 -6.75 12.78 -8.19
CA ASN A 41 -7.57 13.76 -8.89
C ASN A 41 -8.19 13.18 -10.17
N THR A 42 -7.41 12.39 -10.93
CA THR A 42 -7.91 11.70 -12.12
C THR A 42 -9.02 10.70 -11.76
N ALA A 43 -8.85 9.93 -10.69
CA ALA A 43 -9.89 9.00 -10.23
C ALA A 43 -11.16 9.72 -9.75
N ARG A 44 -11.03 10.90 -9.14
CA ARG A 44 -12.16 11.77 -8.83
C ARG A 44 -12.88 12.22 -10.10
N ASP A 45 -12.14 12.75 -11.08
CA ASP A 45 -12.71 13.24 -12.34
C ASP A 45 -13.43 12.11 -13.10
N ASN A 46 -12.91 10.89 -13.00
CA ASN A 46 -13.53 9.66 -13.52
C ASN A 46 -14.66 9.09 -12.65
N ARG A 47 -15.05 9.77 -11.56
CA ARG A 47 -16.13 9.35 -10.62
C ARG A 47 -15.89 8.01 -9.92
N ILE A 48 -14.64 7.56 -9.88
CA ILE A 48 -14.22 6.39 -9.10
C ILE A 48 -14.08 6.79 -7.63
N LEU A 49 -13.52 7.97 -7.38
CA LEU A 49 -13.36 8.52 -6.03
C LEU A 49 -14.47 9.55 -5.75
N LYS A 50 -15.15 9.41 -4.60
CA LYS A 50 -16.16 10.37 -4.12
C LYS A 50 -15.54 11.59 -3.44
N THR A 51 -14.31 11.44 -2.93
CA THR A 51 -13.58 12.48 -2.21
C THR A 51 -13.45 13.74 -3.06
N LYS A 52 -13.86 14.89 -2.52
CA LYS A 52 -13.79 16.19 -3.21
C LYS A 52 -12.34 16.66 -3.33
N LEU A 53 -12.06 17.54 -4.29
CA LEU A 53 -10.70 18.05 -4.53
C LEU A 53 -10.08 18.70 -3.28
N ASP A 54 -10.84 19.54 -2.56
CA ASP A 54 -10.37 20.17 -1.33
C ASP A 54 -10.08 19.14 -0.22
N GLN A 55 -10.86 18.05 -0.18
CA GLN A 55 -10.63 16.94 0.74
C GLN A 55 -9.39 16.13 0.34
N ILE A 56 -9.13 15.92 -0.95
CA ILE A 56 -7.89 15.27 -1.41
C ILE A 56 -6.67 16.04 -0.91
N HIS A 57 -6.67 17.38 -1.01
CA HIS A 57 -5.60 18.20 -0.46
C HIS A 57 -5.44 18.05 1.06
N LYS A 58 -6.55 17.97 1.80
CA LYS A 58 -6.54 17.80 3.26
C LYS A 58 -6.04 16.42 3.68
N LEU A 59 -6.40 15.37 2.94
CA LEU A 59 -6.06 13.99 3.26
C LEU A 59 -4.65 13.61 2.81
N LEU A 60 -4.16 14.17 1.69
CA LEU A 60 -2.82 13.90 1.16
C LEU A 60 -1.79 14.84 1.78
N LYS A 61 -1.21 14.41 2.89
CA LYS A 61 -0.22 15.16 3.69
C LYS A 61 1.18 14.65 3.45
N MET A 62 2.16 15.50 3.76
CA MET A 62 3.57 15.14 3.80
C MET A 62 4.13 15.63 5.14
N THR A 63 4.82 14.76 5.85
CA THR A 63 5.43 15.02 7.16
C THR A 63 6.90 14.63 7.13
N SER A 64 7.70 15.16 8.06
CA SER A 64 9.11 14.81 8.21
C SER A 64 9.30 14.20 9.58
N PRO A 65 9.12 12.87 9.74
CA PRO A 65 9.13 12.24 11.05
C PRO A 65 10.49 12.35 11.74
N ASN A 66 11.59 12.34 10.97
CA ASN A 66 12.97 12.46 11.45
C ASN A 66 13.84 13.15 10.38
N THR A 67 15.05 13.57 10.76
CA THR A 67 16.03 14.15 9.82
C THR A 67 16.27 13.21 8.64
N GLY A 68 16.12 13.75 7.42
CA GLY A 68 16.37 13.00 6.19
C GLY A 68 15.27 12.03 5.77
N LYS A 69 14.22 11.84 6.58
CA LYS A 69 13.08 10.97 6.24
C LYS A 69 11.83 11.80 6.01
N VAL A 70 11.04 11.39 5.01
CA VAL A 70 9.76 12.00 4.66
C VAL A 70 8.70 10.94 4.63
N GLU A 71 7.54 11.24 5.19
CA GLU A 71 6.36 10.39 5.12
C GLU A 71 5.27 11.07 4.30
N ILE A 72 4.72 10.36 3.33
CA ILE A 72 3.53 10.77 2.58
C ILE A 72 2.37 9.96 3.14
N VAL A 73 1.32 10.64 3.59
CA VAL A 73 0.12 10.00 4.14
C VAL A 73 -1.08 10.37 3.30
N GLY A 74 -1.91 9.38 3.00
CA GLY A 74 -3.21 9.55 2.37
C GLY A 74 -4.32 9.07 3.31
N GLY A 75 -4.98 10.00 3.99
CA GLY A 75 -5.91 9.68 5.07
C GLY A 75 -5.24 9.74 6.45
N GLU A 76 -5.70 8.92 7.39
CA GLU A 76 -5.11 8.74 8.71
C GLU A 76 -5.03 7.26 9.06
N ARG A 77 -4.03 6.89 9.86
CA ARG A 77 -3.76 5.49 10.21
C ARG A 77 -4.95 4.90 10.99
N ASN A 78 -5.51 3.81 10.46
CA ASN A 78 -6.79 3.30 10.93
C ASN A 78 -6.77 1.79 11.26
N PHE A 79 -6.04 1.43 12.31
CA PHE A 79 -5.93 0.03 12.77
C PHE A 79 -7.26 -0.61 13.17
N ARG A 80 -8.22 0.20 13.64
CA ARG A 80 -9.54 -0.29 14.06
C ARG A 80 -10.54 -0.38 12.91
N ARG A 81 -10.14 0.07 11.70
CA ARG A 81 -10.94 0.06 10.48
C ARG A 81 -12.29 0.75 10.66
N THR A 82 -12.30 1.88 11.37
CA THR A 82 -13.51 2.64 11.66
C THR A 82 -13.70 3.78 10.65
N LYS A 83 -14.92 3.96 10.15
CA LYS A 83 -15.22 4.93 9.07
C LYS A 83 -15.20 6.39 9.50
N ASP A 84 -15.10 6.68 10.79
CA ASP A 84 -14.97 8.04 11.32
C ASP A 84 -13.56 8.61 11.17
N ILE A 85 -12.54 7.75 11.01
CA ILE A 85 -11.16 8.17 10.77
C ILE A 85 -10.99 8.60 9.31
N PRO A 86 -10.32 9.74 9.02
CA PRO A 86 -10.17 10.25 7.66
C PRO A 86 -9.58 9.26 6.65
N HIS A 87 -10.23 9.12 5.50
CA HIS A 87 -9.85 8.17 4.45
C HIS A 87 -10.34 8.62 3.07
N PHE A 88 -9.91 7.93 2.01
CA PHE A 88 -10.43 8.07 0.67
C PHE A 88 -11.60 7.11 0.44
N GLU A 89 -12.70 7.59 -0.13
CA GLU A 89 -13.89 6.76 -0.39
C GLU A 89 -14.13 6.61 -1.90
N ARG A 90 -14.30 5.36 -2.35
CA ARG A 90 -14.70 5.03 -3.72
C ARG A 90 -16.22 5.07 -3.89
N SER A 91 -16.65 5.20 -5.14
CA SER A 91 -18.07 5.24 -5.49
C SER A 91 -18.82 3.95 -5.12
N ASP A 92 -18.15 2.81 -5.17
CA ASP A 92 -18.67 1.48 -4.79
C ASP A 92 -18.68 1.20 -3.27
N GLY A 93 -18.28 2.18 -2.44
CA GLY A 93 -18.28 2.07 -0.99
C GLY A 93 -17.03 1.40 -0.40
N CYS A 94 -16.07 0.99 -1.25
CA CYS A 94 -14.71 0.75 -0.78
C CYS A 94 -14.11 2.03 -0.21
N TRP A 95 -13.18 1.89 0.71
CA TRP A 95 -12.45 3.02 1.24
C TRP A 95 -11.05 2.62 1.67
N PHE A 96 -10.09 3.54 1.57
CA PHE A 96 -8.68 3.22 1.76
C PHE A 96 -7.90 4.38 2.38
N ASP A 97 -6.80 4.03 3.03
CA ASP A 97 -5.73 4.92 3.43
C ASP A 97 -4.37 4.28 3.16
N PHE A 98 -3.33 5.11 3.22
CA PHE A 98 -1.96 4.65 3.07
C PHE A 98 -0.95 5.57 3.75
N SER A 99 0.22 5.02 4.05
CA SER A 99 1.44 5.77 4.37
C SER A 99 2.62 5.24 3.56
N ILE A 100 3.55 6.13 3.21
CA ILE A 100 4.77 5.81 2.47
C ILE A 100 5.92 6.53 3.16
N LEU A 101 6.91 5.78 3.61
CA LEU A 101 8.11 6.30 4.26
C LEU A 101 9.30 6.26 3.29
N ILE A 102 9.95 7.41 3.16
CA ILE A 102 10.99 7.68 2.16
C ILE A 102 12.26 8.13 2.88
N ASP A 103 13.39 7.57 2.49
CA ASP A 103 14.71 8.05 2.85
C ASP A 103 15.24 9.00 1.78
N GLU A 104 15.33 10.29 2.09
CA GLU A 104 15.87 11.31 1.20
C GLU A 104 17.37 11.56 1.40
N THR A 105 18.01 10.86 2.35
CA THR A 105 19.47 10.91 2.51
C THR A 105 20.20 10.14 1.40
N ILE A 106 19.52 9.15 0.81
CA ILE A 106 19.97 8.38 -0.35
C ILE A 106 19.60 9.14 -1.64
N LYS A 107 20.43 9.03 -2.69
CA LYS A 107 20.21 9.65 -4.02
C LYS A 107 20.38 8.61 -5.15
N PRO A 108 19.33 8.31 -5.96
CA PRO A 108 17.95 8.79 -5.84
C PRO A 108 17.33 8.41 -4.47
N ALA A 109 16.27 9.11 -4.05
CA ALA A 109 15.61 8.80 -2.78
C ALA A 109 14.98 7.40 -2.84
N GLU A 110 14.86 6.74 -1.70
CA GLU A 110 14.39 5.36 -1.61
C GLU A 110 13.11 5.26 -0.78
N ILE A 111 12.12 4.52 -1.26
CA ILE A 111 10.97 4.10 -0.46
C ILE A 111 11.41 2.94 0.43
N ILE A 112 11.49 3.19 1.73
CA ILE A 112 11.98 2.22 2.71
C ILE A 112 10.85 1.47 3.42
N GLY A 113 9.63 1.99 3.37
CA GLY A 113 8.45 1.31 3.89
C GLY A 113 7.15 1.93 3.39
N PHE A 114 6.08 1.15 3.43
CA PHE A 114 4.72 1.64 3.19
C PHE A 114 3.69 0.70 3.80
N ASP A 115 2.48 1.22 3.98
CA ASP A 115 1.28 0.51 4.38
C ASP A 115 0.14 1.04 3.51
N PHE A 116 -0.52 0.15 2.77
CA PHE A 116 -1.70 0.46 1.97
C PHE A 116 -2.83 -0.46 2.38
N GLU A 117 -3.94 0.08 2.86
CA GLU A 117 -5.10 -0.74 3.23
C GLU A 117 -6.37 -0.25 2.56
N ILE A 118 -7.05 -1.15 1.84
CA ILE A 118 -8.40 -0.93 1.30
C ILE A 118 -9.38 -1.84 2.03
N ARG A 119 -10.48 -1.26 2.49
CA ARG A 119 -11.59 -1.97 3.14
C ARG A 119 -12.75 -2.06 2.18
N PHE A 120 -13.37 -3.23 2.14
CA PHE A 120 -14.52 -3.51 1.30
C PHE A 120 -15.83 -3.22 2.06
N PRO A 121 -16.95 -2.99 1.36
CA PRO A 121 -18.27 -2.91 1.97
C PRO A 121 -18.58 -4.14 2.83
N GLN A 122 -19.39 -3.96 3.89
CA GLN A 122 -19.69 -5.02 4.86
C GLN A 122 -20.27 -6.30 4.23
N SER A 123 -20.98 -6.16 3.11
CA SER A 123 -21.56 -7.27 2.33
C SER A 123 -20.50 -8.15 1.65
N ASN A 124 -19.26 -7.69 1.52
CA ASN A 124 -18.17 -8.47 0.95
C ASN A 124 -17.67 -9.54 1.96
N ARG A 125 -17.31 -10.72 1.45
CA ARG A 125 -16.71 -11.80 2.26
C ARG A 125 -15.32 -11.41 2.76
N ILE A 126 -14.51 -10.83 1.88
CA ILE A 126 -13.20 -10.29 2.23
C ILE A 126 -13.42 -8.88 2.80
N LYS A 127 -12.92 -8.63 4.02
CA LYS A 127 -13.16 -7.35 4.71
C LYS A 127 -12.17 -6.27 4.32
N PHE A 128 -10.93 -6.63 4.04
CA PHE A 128 -9.90 -5.70 3.61
C PHE A 128 -8.81 -6.42 2.82
N LEU A 129 -7.96 -5.62 2.18
CA LEU A 129 -6.70 -6.03 1.60
C LEU A 129 -5.64 -5.03 2.06
N ARG A 130 -4.53 -5.51 2.62
CA ARG A 130 -3.42 -4.66 3.07
C ARG A 130 -2.10 -5.08 2.45
N LEU A 131 -1.36 -4.13 1.89
CA LEU A 131 -0.04 -4.33 1.30
C LEU A 131 0.99 -3.55 2.10
N ASP A 132 2.00 -4.25 2.57
CA ASP A 132 2.99 -3.69 3.48
C ASP A 132 4.41 -3.92 2.97
N LEU A 133 5.21 -2.87 3.04
CA LEU A 133 6.67 -2.94 2.98
C LEU A 133 7.22 -2.55 4.35
N ASN A 134 7.73 -3.52 5.07
CA ASN A 134 8.40 -3.31 6.36
C ASN A 134 9.73 -2.57 6.17
N LEU A 135 10.10 -1.80 7.18
CA LEU A 135 11.39 -1.10 7.26
C LEU A 135 12.56 -2.09 7.16
N PRO A 136 13.70 -1.67 6.59
CA PRO A 136 14.97 -2.40 6.73
C PRO A 136 15.31 -2.58 8.21
N SER A 137 15.84 -3.74 8.60
CA SER A 137 16.28 -4.02 9.98
C SER A 137 15.20 -3.93 11.07
N HIS A 138 13.92 -4.07 10.70
CA HIS A 138 12.83 -4.28 11.65
C HIS A 138 12.87 -5.71 12.21
N ASP A 139 12.34 -5.98 13.41
CA ASP A 139 12.25 -7.33 14.02
C ASP A 139 11.57 -8.40 13.12
N ASN A 140 10.87 -7.98 12.06
CA ASN A 140 10.26 -8.87 11.07
C ASN A 140 11.24 -9.35 9.98
N GLU A 141 12.47 -8.84 9.97
CA GLU A 141 13.56 -9.29 9.09
C GLU A 141 13.90 -10.76 9.40
N GLU A 142 13.83 -11.18 10.68
CA GLU A 142 13.95 -12.59 11.08
C GLU A 142 12.82 -13.49 10.54
N ARG A 143 11.66 -12.90 10.20
CA ARG A 143 10.50 -13.60 9.62
C ARG A 143 10.52 -13.60 8.09
N GLY A 144 11.53 -12.97 7.46
CA GLY A 144 11.73 -12.96 6.01
C GLY A 144 10.67 -12.21 5.20
N LEU A 145 9.64 -11.62 5.83
CA LEU A 145 8.49 -11.02 5.14
C LEU A 145 8.58 -9.48 5.16
N ARG A 146 9.49 -8.93 4.36
CA ARG A 146 9.57 -7.48 4.19
C ARG A 146 8.40 -6.98 3.36
N PHE A 147 8.10 -7.63 2.23
CA PHE A 147 6.98 -7.25 1.36
C PHE A 147 5.89 -8.31 1.38
N HIS A 148 4.74 -7.98 1.98
CA HIS A 148 3.68 -8.94 2.24
C HIS A 148 2.28 -8.36 2.06
N LEU A 149 1.32 -9.27 2.02
CA LEU A 149 -0.10 -9.04 1.78
C LEU A 149 -0.92 -9.67 2.92
N HIS A 150 -1.90 -8.93 3.44
CA HIS A 150 -2.93 -9.44 4.33
C HIS A 150 -4.28 -9.51 3.60
N PRO A 151 -4.77 -10.72 3.24
CA PRO A 151 -6.05 -10.89 2.57
C PRO A 151 -7.19 -11.03 3.60
N GLY A 152 -7.56 -9.92 4.24
CA GLY A 152 -8.72 -9.86 5.13
C GLY A 152 -8.52 -10.43 6.53
N SER A 153 -7.29 -10.77 6.91
CA SER A 153 -6.88 -11.15 8.26
C SER A 153 -5.48 -10.63 8.58
N ASP A 154 -5.32 -9.98 9.73
CA ASP A 154 -4.01 -9.50 10.20
C ASP A 154 -3.05 -10.66 10.52
N ASP A 155 -3.59 -11.83 10.90
CA ASP A 155 -2.80 -13.02 11.22
C ASP A 155 -2.33 -13.80 9.99
N LEU A 156 -2.89 -13.50 8.80
CA LEU A 156 -2.53 -14.16 7.55
C LEU A 156 -1.64 -13.23 6.72
N MET A 157 -0.36 -13.61 6.58
CA MET A 157 0.63 -12.90 5.77
C MET A 157 1.13 -13.80 4.66
N ILE A 158 1.06 -13.34 3.42
CA ILE A 158 1.65 -14.02 2.27
C ILE A 158 2.54 -13.06 1.48
N HIS A 159 3.42 -13.60 0.65
CA HIS A 159 4.23 -12.78 -0.25
C HIS A 159 3.34 -11.93 -1.16
N SER A 160 3.67 -10.65 -1.29
CA SER A 160 2.99 -9.74 -2.22
C SER A 160 3.72 -9.72 -3.58
N PRO A 161 3.00 -9.50 -4.70
CA PRO A 161 3.63 -9.13 -5.97
C PRO A 161 4.47 -7.85 -5.83
N PRO A 162 5.56 -7.72 -6.59
CA PRO A 162 6.41 -6.53 -6.60
C PRO A 162 5.66 -5.34 -7.21
N MET A 163 5.23 -4.38 -6.38
CA MET A 163 4.49 -3.19 -6.81
C MET A 163 4.98 -1.95 -6.08
N SER A 164 5.21 -0.88 -6.83
CA SER A 164 5.44 0.47 -6.32
C SER A 164 4.16 1.07 -5.70
N PRO A 165 4.29 2.11 -4.85
CA PRO A 165 3.15 2.84 -4.31
C PRO A 165 2.14 3.32 -5.37
N LEU A 166 2.59 3.72 -6.55
CA LEU A 166 1.69 4.17 -7.62
C LEU A 166 0.93 2.99 -8.26
N GLU A 167 1.56 1.84 -8.43
CA GLU A 167 0.91 0.63 -8.91
C GLU A 167 -0.14 0.12 -7.91
N ILE A 168 0.19 0.14 -6.62
CA ILE A 168 -0.77 -0.21 -5.55
C ILE A 168 -1.96 0.75 -5.55
N LEU A 169 -1.70 2.06 -5.68
CA LEU A 169 -2.77 3.05 -5.77
C LEU A 169 -3.63 2.84 -7.03
N HIS A 170 -3.03 2.50 -8.17
CA HIS A 170 -3.76 2.15 -9.38
C HIS A 170 -4.61 0.88 -9.19
N LEU A 171 -4.09 -0.15 -8.53
CA LEU A 171 -4.85 -1.34 -8.15
C LEU A 171 -6.06 -0.95 -7.29
N PHE A 172 -5.85 -0.13 -6.26
CA PHE A 172 -6.90 0.31 -5.34
C PHE A 172 -7.97 1.15 -6.01
N LEU A 173 -7.64 1.92 -7.04
CA LEU A 173 -8.60 2.77 -7.74
C LEU A 173 -9.30 2.05 -8.89
N TYR A 174 -8.57 1.23 -9.66
CA TYR A 174 -9.04 0.72 -10.95
C TYR A 174 -9.01 -0.82 -11.06
N GLY A 175 -8.09 -1.49 -10.36
CA GLY A 175 -7.86 -2.93 -10.52
C GLY A 175 -8.74 -3.82 -9.64
N LEU A 176 -9.33 -3.29 -8.58
CA LEU A 176 -10.24 -4.02 -7.69
C LEU A 176 -11.69 -3.71 -8.05
N SER A 177 -12.37 -4.65 -8.71
CA SER A 177 -13.81 -4.60 -8.99
C SER A 177 -14.59 -5.43 -7.97
N ILE A 178 -15.57 -4.84 -7.30
CA ILE A 178 -16.53 -5.61 -6.49
C ILE A 178 -17.61 -6.17 -7.43
N PRO A 179 -17.75 -7.50 -7.57
CA PRO A 179 -18.83 -8.06 -8.37
C PRO A 179 -20.18 -7.78 -7.71
N GLU A 180 -21.19 -7.40 -8.51
CA GLU A 180 -22.55 -7.16 -8.02
C GLU A 180 -23.20 -8.41 -7.39
N LYS A 181 -22.79 -9.59 -7.86
CA LYS A 181 -23.19 -10.89 -7.31
C LYS A 181 -21.98 -11.79 -7.19
N PHE A 182 -21.77 -12.34 -5.99
CA PHE A 182 -20.81 -13.42 -5.80
C PHE A 182 -21.30 -14.66 -6.54
N ARG A 183 -20.38 -15.44 -7.13
CA ARG A 183 -20.71 -16.76 -7.65
C ARG A 183 -21.28 -17.59 -6.50
N SER A 184 -22.47 -18.14 -6.70
CA SER A 184 -23.08 -19.10 -5.80
C SER A 184 -22.07 -20.24 -5.59
N SER A 185 -21.71 -20.48 -4.34
CA SER A 185 -21.01 -21.71 -3.92
C SER A 185 -21.94 -22.91 -4.03
#